data_AF-A0A151QLA8-F1
#
_entry.id   AF-A0A151QLA8-F1
#
_cell.length_a   1.000
_cell.length_b   1.000
_cell.length_c   1.000
_cell.angle_alpha   90.00
_cell.angle_beta   90.00
_cell.angle_gamma   90.00
#
_symmetry.space_group_name_H-M   'P 1'
#
loop_
_entity.id
_entity.type
_entity.pdbx_description
1 polymer ?
#
loop_
_entity_poly.entity_id
_entity_poly.type
_entity_poly.pdbx_seq_one_letter_code
_entity_poly.pdbx_strand_id
1 'polypeptide(L)'
;MGKLGIKLLYSTTCHPQTDGQTEVVNRSLSTLLRVLLKGNKKTWDDFLPHLEFAYNRVVHKTTNISPFEFVYGFNPITPLDLLPLPNTPFLFHKEGVSRADFIKKYHEKIKSQIEK
;
A
#
# COMPACT_ATOMS: atom_id res chain seq x y z
N MET A 1 5.14 -12.96 -37.86
CA MET A 1 5.38 -13.53 -36.51
C MET A 1 6.60 -12.82 -35.92
N GLY A 2 6.45 -12.11 -34.80
CA GLY A 2 7.53 -11.30 -34.23
C GLY A 2 8.69 -12.17 -33.71
N LYS A 3 9.92 -11.66 -33.82
CA LYS A 3 11.20 -12.33 -33.47
C LYS A 3 11.30 -12.91 -32.05
N LEU A 4 10.34 -12.62 -31.17
CA LEU A 4 10.33 -12.98 -29.75
C LEU A 4 9.19 -13.95 -29.36
N GLY A 5 8.41 -14.46 -30.33
CA GLY A 5 7.27 -15.36 -30.02
C GLY A 5 6.11 -14.68 -29.28
N ILE A 6 6.11 -13.35 -29.22
CA ILE A 6 5.07 -12.55 -28.53
C ILE A 6 3.78 -12.57 -29.35
N LYS A 7 2.68 -12.98 -28.72
CA LYS A 7 1.33 -12.89 -29.27
C LYS A 7 0.69 -11.58 -28.83
N LEU A 8 0.36 -10.70 -29.77
CA LEU A 8 -0.39 -9.48 -29.47
C LEU A 8 -1.86 -9.84 -29.21
N LEU A 9 -2.39 -9.34 -28.10
CA LEU A 9 -3.81 -9.38 -27.77
C LEU A 9 -4.33 -7.94 -27.81
N TYR A 10 -5.40 -7.72 -28.56
CA TYR A 10 -6.00 -6.40 -28.70
C TYR A 10 -7.26 -6.31 -27.85
N SER A 11 -7.38 -5.23 -27.08
CA SER A 11 -8.62 -4.86 -26.39
C SER A 11 -9.68 -4.47 -27.44
N THR A 12 -10.91 -4.94 -27.28
CA THR A 12 -12.05 -4.51 -28.09
C THR A 12 -13.03 -3.73 -27.23
N THR A 13 -13.78 -2.79 -27.83
CA THR A 13 -14.70 -1.87 -27.12
C THR A 13 -15.77 -2.60 -26.29
N CYS A 14 -16.04 -3.87 -26.59
CA CYS A 14 -17.06 -4.69 -25.93
C CYS A 14 -16.49 -5.75 -24.96
N HIS A 15 -15.18 -5.77 -24.72
CA HIS A 15 -14.55 -6.75 -23.82
C HIS A 15 -13.63 -6.09 -22.79
N PRO A 16 -14.21 -5.42 -21.77
CA PRO A 16 -13.46 -4.71 -20.73
C PRO A 16 -12.61 -5.63 -19.83
N GLN A 17 -12.82 -6.95 -19.91
CA GLN A 17 -12.11 -7.93 -19.09
C GLN A 17 -10.63 -8.08 -19.46
N THR A 18 -10.25 -7.78 -20.72
CA THR A 18 -8.83 -7.85 -21.15
C THR A 18 -7.98 -6.73 -20.56
N ASP A 19 -8.53 -5.51 -20.43
CA ASP A 19 -7.75 -4.32 -20.05
C ASP A 19 -8.12 -3.77 -18.67
N GLY A 20 -9.18 -4.30 -18.03
CA GLY A 20 -9.72 -3.73 -16.79
C GLY A 20 -8.72 -3.66 -15.63
N GLN A 21 -7.81 -4.64 -15.50
CA GLN A 21 -6.78 -4.59 -14.46
C GLN A 21 -5.79 -3.44 -14.69
N THR A 22 -5.29 -3.32 -15.91
CA THR A 22 -4.37 -2.26 -16.32
C THR A 22 -5.03 -0.89 -16.19
N GLU A 23 -6.29 -0.76 -16.58
CA GLU A 23 -7.07 0.49 -16.43
C GLU A 23 -7.20 0.92 -14.96
N VAL A 24 -7.47 -0.01 -14.05
CA VAL A 24 -7.56 0.27 -12.60
C VAL A 24 -6.21 0.73 -12.05
N VAL A 25 -5.12 0.04 -12.42
CA VAL A 25 -3.75 0.41 -12.03
C VAL A 25 -3.41 1.80 -12.54
N ASN A 26 -3.65 2.06 -13.83
CA ASN A 26 -3.38 3.35 -14.48
C ASN A 26 -4.16 4.50 -13.83
N ARG A 27 -5.40 4.26 -13.41
CA ARG A 27 -6.22 5.24 -12.68
C ARG A 27 -5.62 5.58 -11.32
N SER A 28 -5.16 4.58 -10.56
CA SER A 28 -4.50 4.78 -9.28
C SER A 28 -3.19 5.55 -9.43
N LEU A 29 -2.34 5.15 -10.38
CA LEU A 29 -1.07 5.83 -10.66
C LEU A 29 -1.29 7.28 -11.10
N SER A 30 -2.26 7.54 -11.97
CA SER A 30 -2.62 8.90 -12.41
C SER A 30 -3.09 9.77 -11.24
N THR A 31 -3.80 9.19 -10.29
CA THR A 31 -4.28 9.91 -9.09
C THR A 31 -3.10 10.28 -8.19
N LEU A 32 -2.22 9.33 -7.92
CA LEU A 32 -1.03 9.56 -7.09
C LEU A 32 -0.08 10.58 -7.74
N LEU A 33 0.14 10.48 -9.05
CA LEU A 33 0.93 11.45 -9.81
C LEU A 33 0.35 12.88 -9.71
N ARG A 34 -0.98 13.02 -9.81
CA ARG A 34 -1.66 14.32 -9.67
C ARG A 34 -1.44 14.95 -8.29
N VAL A 35 -1.43 14.13 -7.24
CA VAL A 35 -1.15 14.58 -5.87
C VAL A 35 0.30 15.01 -5.71
N LEU A 36 1.25 14.26 -6.28
CA LEU A 36 2.68 14.56 -6.18
C LEU A 36 3.06 15.83 -6.94
N LEU A 37 2.51 16.04 -8.13
CA LEU A 37 2.88 17.18 -8.97
C LEU A 37 2.37 18.52 -8.46
N LYS A 38 1.33 18.55 -7.62
CA LYS A 38 0.74 19.77 -7.02
C LYS A 38 0.56 20.95 -8.01
N GLY A 39 0.33 20.67 -9.29
CA GLY A 39 0.18 21.66 -10.37
C GLY A 39 1.41 21.89 -11.26
N ASN A 40 2.62 21.46 -10.87
CA ASN A 40 3.79 21.53 -11.73
C ASN A 40 3.94 20.27 -12.59
N LYS A 41 3.43 20.33 -13.81
CA LYS A 41 3.46 19.21 -14.77
C LYS A 41 4.80 19.01 -15.48
N LYS A 42 5.79 19.89 -15.28
CA LYS A 42 7.05 19.84 -16.05
C LYS A 42 8.03 18.79 -15.54
N THR A 43 7.86 18.29 -14.32
CA THR A 43 8.79 17.38 -13.63
C THR A 43 8.17 16.01 -13.38
N TRP A 44 7.19 15.61 -14.19
CA TRP A 44 6.41 14.38 -13.95
C TRP A 44 7.27 13.12 -14.09
N ASP A 45 8.24 13.16 -14.98
CA ASP A 45 9.25 12.15 -15.25
C ASP A 45 10.19 11.93 -14.07
N ASP A 46 10.60 13.00 -13.39
CA ASP A 46 11.41 12.91 -12.16
C ASP A 46 10.67 12.16 -11.03
N PHE A 47 9.34 12.24 -11.01
CA PHE A 47 8.51 11.58 -10.00
C PHE A 47 8.12 10.14 -10.36
N LEU A 48 8.36 9.67 -11.58
CA LEU A 48 8.00 8.30 -11.99
C LEU A 48 8.63 7.21 -11.13
N PRO A 49 9.95 7.23 -10.83
CA PRO A 49 10.56 6.18 -10.01
C PRO A 49 9.99 6.16 -8.58
N HIS A 50 9.71 7.35 -8.03
CA HIS A 50 9.09 7.49 -6.71
C HIS A 50 7.66 6.95 -6.70
N LEU A 51 6.90 7.22 -7.76
CA LEU A 51 5.54 6.76 -7.95
C LEU A 51 5.46 5.24 -8.04
N GLU A 52 6.30 4.65 -8.90
CA GLU A 52 6.39 3.20 -9.10
C GLU A 52 6.75 2.51 -7.79
N PHE A 53 7.78 3.01 -7.10
CA PHE A 53 8.22 2.44 -5.83
C PHE A 53 7.13 2.52 -4.77
N ALA A 54 6.47 3.68 -4.63
CA ALA A 54 5.39 3.86 -3.67
C ALA A 54 4.21 2.91 -3.97
N TYR A 55 3.82 2.78 -5.24
CA TYR A 55 2.74 1.87 -5.64
C TYR A 55 3.09 0.41 -5.36
N ASN A 56 4.28 -0.04 -5.78
CA ASN A 56 4.69 -1.44 -5.64
C ASN A 56 4.92 -1.88 -4.19
N ARG A 57 5.13 -0.93 -3.28
CA ARG A 57 5.32 -1.19 -1.84
C ARG A 57 4.02 -1.33 -1.06
N VAL A 58 2.92 -0.74 -1.53
CA VAL A 58 1.66 -0.71 -0.77
C VAL A 58 0.96 -2.07 -0.85
N VAL A 59 0.53 -2.57 0.30
CA VAL A 59 -0.30 -3.79 0.38
C VAL A 59 -1.70 -3.49 -0.16
N HIS A 60 -2.12 -4.23 -1.18
CA HIS A 60 -3.45 -4.06 -1.76
C HIS A 60 -4.50 -4.78 -0.92
N LYS A 61 -5.62 -4.11 -0.61
CA LYS A 61 -6.67 -4.65 0.26
C LYS A 61 -7.27 -5.97 -0.21
N THR A 62 -7.38 -6.17 -1.53
CA THR A 62 -8.00 -7.35 -2.11
C THR A 62 -7.11 -8.58 -2.02
N THR A 63 -5.80 -8.41 -2.19
CA THR A 63 -4.82 -9.51 -2.20
C THR A 63 -4.12 -9.68 -0.86
N ASN A 64 -4.16 -8.67 0.02
CA ASN A 64 -3.35 -8.57 1.24
C ASN A 64 -1.83 -8.76 1.00
N ILE A 65 -1.36 -8.53 -0.22
CA ILE A 65 0.03 -8.69 -0.65
C ILE A 65 0.41 -7.45 -1.49
N SER A 66 1.63 -6.94 -1.33
CA SER A 66 2.17 -5.87 -2.17
C SER A 66 2.72 -6.40 -3.51
N PRO A 67 2.72 -5.60 -4.59
CA PRO A 67 3.32 -6.00 -5.85
C PRO A 67 4.79 -6.43 -5.73
N PHE A 68 5.59 -5.78 -4.87
CA PHE A 68 6.97 -6.21 -4.62
C PHE A 68 7.05 -7.63 -4.03
N GLU A 69 6.21 -7.93 -3.03
CA GLU A 69 6.15 -9.28 -2.47
C GLU A 69 5.67 -10.31 -3.49
N PHE A 70 4.71 -9.94 -4.34
CA PHE A 70 4.19 -10.83 -5.36
C PHE A 70 5.24 -11.20 -6.41
N VAL A 71 6.05 -10.23 -6.86
CA VAL A 71 7.04 -10.43 -7.93
C VAL A 71 8.37 -10.97 -7.40
N TYR A 72 8.85 -10.45 -6.27
CA TYR A 72 10.20 -10.75 -5.75
C TYR A 72 10.20 -11.58 -4.48
N GLY A 73 9.04 -11.82 -3.85
CA GLY A 73 8.93 -12.55 -2.59
C GLY A 73 9.22 -11.72 -1.34
N PHE A 74 9.56 -10.44 -1.46
CA PHE A 74 9.78 -9.54 -0.32
C PHE A 74 9.43 -8.10 -0.65
N ASN A 75 9.13 -7.30 0.38
CA ASN A 75 8.91 -5.87 0.26
C ASN A 75 10.16 -5.09 0.70
N PRO A 76 10.74 -4.19 -0.13
CA PRO A 76 11.93 -3.45 0.23
C PRO A 76 11.77 -2.62 1.51
N ILE A 77 12.80 -2.67 2.36
CA ILE A 77 12.94 -1.82 3.55
C ILE A 77 13.36 -0.43 3.08
N THR A 78 12.65 0.59 3.56
CA THR A 78 12.93 2.00 3.29
C THR A 78 13.64 2.63 4.48
N PRO A 79 14.37 3.75 4.27
CA PRO A 79 14.96 4.49 5.38
C PRO A 79 13.96 4.87 6.47
N LEU A 80 12.68 5.06 6.11
CA LEU A 80 11.61 5.37 7.06
C LEU A 80 11.32 4.20 8.02
N ASP A 81 11.45 2.95 7.56
CA ASP A 81 11.26 1.77 8.41
C ASP A 81 12.43 1.52 9.36
N LEU A 82 13.60 2.10 9.05
CA LEU A 82 14.80 2.04 9.89
C LEU A 82 14.80 3.13 10.97
N LEU A 83 13.91 4.13 10.87
CA LEU A 83 13.81 5.15 11.91
C LEU A 83 13.31 4.50 13.19
N PRO A 84 14.02 4.66 14.33
CA PRO A 84 13.49 4.23 15.61
C PRO A 84 12.18 4.98 15.82
N LEU A 85 11.09 4.25 16.07
CA LEU A 85 9.84 4.87 16.49
C LEU A 85 10.18 5.76 17.69
N PRO A 86 9.77 7.06 17.68
CA PRO A 86 10.05 7.93 18.80
C PRO A 86 9.42 7.30 20.04
N ASN A 87 10.27 6.83 20.95
CA ASN A 87 9.87 6.19 22.19
C ASN A 87 9.48 7.28 23.19
N THR A 88 8.49 8.07 22.80
CA THR A 88 8.15 9.35 23.42
C THR A 88 6.85 9.21 24.19
N PRO A 89 6.90 8.97 25.51
CA PRO A 89 5.71 8.87 26.36
C PRO A 89 4.83 10.14 26.33
N PHE A 90 5.36 11.27 25.86
CA PHE A 90 4.62 12.54 25.72
C PHE A 90 3.74 12.65 24.46
N LEU A 91 3.94 11.80 23.44
CA LEU A 91 3.08 11.79 22.24
C LEU A 91 1.78 11.02 22.46
N PHE A 92 1.70 10.20 23.50
CA PHE A 92 0.47 9.50 23.82
C PHE A 92 -0.48 10.44 24.55
N HIS A 93 -1.69 10.59 24.01
CA HIS A 93 -2.77 11.27 24.70
C HIS A 93 -3.07 10.50 26.00
N LYS A 94 -2.92 11.16 27.16
CA LYS A 94 -3.06 10.52 28.49
C LYS A 94 -4.37 9.73 28.65
N GLU A 95 -5.47 10.28 28.15
CA GLU A 95 -6.77 9.60 28.17
C GLU A 95 -6.81 8.35 27.27
N GLY A 96 -6.13 8.39 26.11
CA GLY A 96 -6.05 7.26 25.19
C GLY A 96 -5.30 6.09 25.82
N VAL A 97 -4.20 6.37 26.53
CA VAL A 97 -3.44 5.36 27.29
C VAL A 97 -4.31 4.75 28.38
N SER A 98 -4.97 5.58 29.19
CA SER A 98 -5.83 5.11 30.29
C SER A 98 -7.00 4.24 29.78
N ARG A 99 -7.65 4.62 28.68
CA ARG A 99 -8.70 3.80 28.05
C ARG A 99 -8.17 2.47 27.53
N ALA A 100 -7.00 2.46 26.90
CA ALA A 100 -6.38 1.23 26.41
C ALA A 100 -6.04 0.27 27.55
N ASP A 101 -5.51 0.78 28.66
CA ASP A 101 -5.20 -0.01 29.86
C ASP A 101 -6.47 -0.56 30.51
N PHE A 102 -7.54 0.23 30.59
CA PHE A 102 -8.84 -0.23 31.08
C PHE A 102 -9.39 -1.38 30.23
N ILE A 103 -9.38 -1.24 28.90
CA ILE A 103 -9.87 -2.27 27.97
C ILE A 103 -9.04 -3.56 28.12
N LYS A 104 -7.71 -3.47 28.20
CA LYS A 104 -6.84 -4.63 28.43
C LYS A 104 -7.20 -5.35 29.74
N LYS A 105 -7.31 -4.61 30.84
CA LYS A 105 -7.65 -5.17 32.15
C LYS A 105 -9.03 -5.83 32.15
N TYR A 106 -9.99 -5.24 31.44
CA TYR A 106 -11.32 -5.80 31.27
C TYR A 106 -11.29 -7.11 30.46
N HIS A 107 -10.51 -7.15 29.37
CA HIS A 107 -10.31 -8.36 28.57
C HIS A 107 -9.65 -9.49 29.36
N GLU A 108 -8.63 -9.21 30.17
CA GLU A 108 -7.99 -10.22 31.05
C GLU A 108 -8.97 -10.78 32.07
N LYS A 109 -9.80 -9.92 32.66
CA LYS A 109 -10.86 -10.33 33.59
C LYS A 109 -11.88 -11.24 32.91
N ILE A 110 -12.34 -10.91 31.70
CA ILE A 110 -13.26 -11.76 30.95
C ILE A 110 -12.59 -13.10 30.62
N LYS A 111 -11.35 -13.08 30.13
CA LYS A 111 -10.62 -14.28 29.75
C LYS A 111 -10.49 -15.26 30.92
N SER A 112 -10.10 -14.76 32.10
CA SER A 112 -10.01 -15.58 33.32
C SER A 112 -11.35 -16.13 33.83
N GLN A 113 -12.49 -15.54 33.43
CA GLN A 113 -13.83 -16.06 33.75
C GLN A 113 -14.31 -17.12 32.76
N ILE A 114 -13.83 -17.07 31.52
CA ILE A 114 -14.19 -18.03 30.46
C ILE A 114 -13.33 -19.30 30.53
N GLU A 115 -12.07 -19.19 30.99
CA GLU A 115 -11.16 -20.33 31.14
C GLU A 115 -11.38 -21.14 32.45
N LYS A 116 -12.49 -20.90 33.16
CA LYS A 116 -12.95 -21.67 34.33
C LYS A 116 -14.10 -22.60 33.96
#